data_AF-A0A3A8W5Z3-F1
#
_entry.id   AF-A0A3A8W5Z3-F1
#
_cell.length_a   1.000
_cell.length_b   1.000
_cell.length_c   1.000
_cell.angle_alpha   90.00
_cell.angle_beta   90.00
_cell.angle_gamma   90.00
#
_symmetry.space_group_name_H-M   'P 1'
#
loop_
_entity.id
_entity.type
_entity.pdbx_description
1 polymer ?
#
loop_
_entity_poly.entity_id
_entity_poly.type
_entity_poly.pdbx_seq_one_letter_code
_entity_poly.pdbx_strand_id
1 'polypeptide(L)'
;MIEVDFEKEAIRMMQITQCSKTEADVFLCAQDEYFDMIGLNVYEDELHHEHLLSVDIVVDDEEMCLYISSRTKLSIEKCRSLSLADLQYLEELGVVYNDKIEREVL
;
A
#
# COMPACT_ATOMS: atom_id res chain seq x y z
N MET A 1 9.22 13.94 0.58
CA MET A 1 9.41 12.60 0.02
C MET A 1 9.55 11.65 1.19
N ILE A 2 8.60 10.74 1.35
CA ILE A 2 8.61 9.71 2.38
C ILE A 2 9.19 8.47 1.70
N GLU A 3 10.29 7.95 2.20
CA GLU A 3 10.91 6.73 1.69
C GLU A 3 10.40 5.57 2.53
N VAL A 4 9.63 4.67 1.92
CA VAL A 4 9.09 3.49 2.59
C VAL A 4 10.14 2.38 2.52
N ASP A 5 10.48 1.82 3.68
CA ASP A 5 11.46 0.74 3.81
C ASP A 5 10.72 -0.61 3.72
N PHE A 6 10.74 -1.19 2.51
CA PHE A 6 10.09 -2.47 2.19
C PHE A 6 10.47 -3.60 3.15
N GLU A 7 11.70 -3.60 3.70
CA GLU A 7 12.11 -4.65 4.64
C GLU A 7 11.43 -4.47 6.01
N LYS A 8 11.33 -3.23 6.50
CA LYS A 8 10.60 -2.95 7.76
C LYS A 8 9.11 -3.22 7.62
N GLU A 9 8.55 -2.86 6.49
CA GLU A 9 7.14 -3.05 6.15
C GLU A 9 6.78 -4.54 6.07
N ALA A 10 7.57 -5.34 5.37
CA ALA A 10 7.41 -6.79 5.32
C ALA A 10 7.48 -7.43 6.71
N ILE A 11 8.45 -7.02 7.54
CA ILE A 11 8.57 -7.50 8.93
C ILE A 11 7.32 -7.13 9.75
N ARG A 12 6.79 -5.91 9.58
CA ARG A 12 5.59 -5.47 10.29
C ARG A 12 4.36 -6.27 9.86
N MET A 13 4.17 -6.48 8.56
CA MET A 13 3.09 -7.32 8.03
C MET A 13 3.15 -8.74 8.57
N MET A 14 4.34 -9.34 8.66
CA MET A 14 4.52 -10.67 9.25
C MET A 14 4.08 -10.70 10.72
N GLN A 15 4.40 -9.67 11.51
CA GLN A 15 4.01 -9.60 12.91
C GLN A 15 2.49 -9.50 13.08
N ILE A 16 1.81 -8.71 12.24
CA ILE A 16 0.36 -8.48 12.32
C ILE A 16 -0.42 -9.69 11.80
N THR A 17 -0.02 -10.24 10.65
CA THR A 17 -0.82 -11.24 9.91
C THR A 17 -0.34 -12.67 10.09
N GLN A 18 0.83 -12.88 10.72
CA GLN A 18 1.50 -14.17 10.82
C GLN A 18 1.78 -14.83 9.46
N CYS A 19 1.88 -14.04 8.39
CA CYS A 19 2.31 -14.51 7.08
C CYS A 19 3.81 -14.81 7.06
N SER A 20 4.24 -15.56 6.04
CA SER A 20 5.66 -15.75 5.75
C SER A 20 6.26 -14.49 5.12
N LYS A 21 7.58 -14.31 5.27
CA LYS A 21 8.31 -13.21 4.62
C LYS A 21 8.07 -13.20 3.10
N THR A 22 8.09 -14.37 2.47
CA THR A 22 7.84 -14.50 1.02
C THR A 22 6.44 -14.01 0.62
N GLU A 23 5.41 -14.25 1.43
CA GLU A 23 4.07 -13.73 1.14
C GLU A 23 4.01 -12.21 1.28
N ALA A 24 4.66 -11.64 2.30
CA ALA A 24 4.75 -10.19 2.47
C ALA A 24 5.53 -9.53 1.32
N ASP A 25 6.69 -10.05 0.96
CA ASP A 25 7.51 -9.55 -0.15
C ASP A 25 6.74 -9.61 -1.48
N VAL A 26 6.04 -10.72 -1.75
CA VAL A 26 5.22 -10.89 -2.97
C VAL A 26 4.06 -9.90 -3.02
N PHE A 27 3.42 -9.64 -1.88
CA PHE A 27 2.35 -8.65 -1.80
C PHE A 27 2.87 -7.25 -2.09
N LEU A 28 3.94 -6.83 -1.40
CA LEU A 28 4.54 -5.51 -1.53
C LEU A 28 5.04 -5.22 -2.96
N CYS A 29 5.73 -6.18 -3.58
CA CYS A 29 6.16 -6.00 -4.97
C CYS A 29 4.96 -5.85 -5.93
N ALA A 30 3.90 -6.63 -5.75
CA ALA A 30 2.72 -6.55 -6.61
C ALA A 30 1.88 -5.28 -6.35
N GLN A 31 1.91 -4.76 -5.13
CA GLN A 31 1.29 -3.49 -4.77
C GLN A 31 2.04 -2.32 -5.40
N ASP A 32 3.38 -2.32 -5.36
CA ASP A 32 4.20 -1.31 -6.02
C ASP A 32 3.95 -1.26 -7.53
N GLU A 33 3.88 -2.43 -8.19
CA GLU A 33 3.49 -2.52 -9.60
C GLU A 33 2.09 -1.95 -9.89
N TYR A 34 1.15 -2.11 -8.94
CA TYR A 34 -0.19 -1.53 -9.06
C TYR A 34 -0.14 -0.01 -8.94
N PHE A 35 0.66 0.52 -8.01
CA PHE A 35 0.88 1.95 -7.83
C PHE A 35 1.53 2.59 -9.06
N ASP A 36 2.48 1.93 -9.70
CA ASP A 36 3.03 2.34 -11.00
C ASP A 36 1.94 2.41 -12.07
N MET A 37 1.07 1.39 -12.13
CA MET A 37 0.03 1.28 -13.14
C MET A 37 -0.99 2.42 -13.05
N ILE A 38 -1.36 2.84 -11.84
CA ILE A 38 -2.29 3.95 -11.63
C ILE A 38 -1.61 5.33 -11.61
N GLY A 39 -0.27 5.36 -11.76
CA GLY A 39 0.53 6.58 -11.78
C GLY A 39 0.72 7.23 -10.41
N LEU A 40 0.63 6.45 -9.32
CA LEU A 40 0.84 6.94 -7.96
C LEU A 40 2.33 7.13 -7.64
N ASN A 41 3.16 6.20 -8.09
CA ASN A 41 4.61 6.30 -7.92
C ASN A 41 5.16 7.41 -8.85
N VAL A 42 6.00 8.27 -8.28
CA VAL A 42 6.67 9.36 -9.00
C VAL A 42 8.16 9.18 -8.84
N TYR A 43 8.86 8.98 -9.95
CA TYR A 43 10.31 8.81 -9.95
C TYR A 43 11.03 10.16 -10.18
N GLU A 44 12.24 10.30 -9.65
CA GLU A 44 12.98 11.58 -9.66
C GLU A 44 13.23 12.13 -11.09
N ASP A 45 13.31 11.26 -12.08
CA ASP A 45 13.46 11.58 -13.50
C ASP A 45 12.15 12.07 -14.17
N GLU A 46 11.00 11.83 -13.55
CA GLU A 46 9.67 12.25 -14.03
C GLU A 46 9.22 13.60 -13.46
N LEU A 47 9.95 14.14 -12.47
CA LEU A 47 9.68 15.44 -11.83
C LEU A 47 9.80 16.66 -12.76
N HIS A 48 10.22 16.47 -14.02
CA HIS A 48 10.25 17.51 -15.05
C HIS A 48 8.89 17.77 -15.70
N HIS A 49 7.85 17.01 -15.35
CA HIS A 49 6.49 17.23 -15.84
C HIS A 49 5.65 17.96 -14.79
N GLU A 50 5.44 19.26 -15.02
CA GLU A 50 4.64 20.19 -14.19
C GLU A 50 3.17 19.73 -13.93
N HIS A 51 2.73 18.61 -14.50
CA HIS A 51 1.38 18.08 -14.41
C HIS A 51 1.15 17.06 -13.27
N LEU A 52 2.21 16.57 -12.61
CA LEU A 52 2.09 15.55 -11.55
C LEU A 52 1.51 16.08 -10.22
N LEU A 53 1.37 17.40 -10.07
CA LEU A 53 0.97 18.04 -8.80
C LEU A 53 -0.53 18.29 -8.64
N SER A 54 -1.40 17.75 -9.51
CA SER A 54 -2.82 18.15 -9.54
C SER A 54 -3.86 17.05 -9.70
N VAL A 55 -3.46 15.77 -9.68
CA VAL A 55 -4.41 14.66 -9.77
C VAL A 55 -4.51 14.00 -8.40
N ASP A 56 -5.67 14.10 -7.78
CA ASP A 56 -6.02 13.30 -6.61
C ASP A 56 -6.15 11.84 -7.07
N ILE A 57 -5.10 11.05 -6.91
CA ILE A 57 -5.12 9.60 -7.17
C ILE A 57 -5.75 8.92 -5.96
N VAL A 58 -6.86 8.23 -6.19
CA VAL A 58 -7.55 7.45 -5.16
C VAL A 58 -7.23 5.98 -5.38
N VAL A 59 -6.69 5.33 -4.36
CA VAL A 59 -6.47 3.89 -4.35
C VAL A 59 -7.76 3.19 -3.91
N ASP A 60 -8.28 2.31 -4.75
CA ASP A 60 -9.34 1.36 -4.36
C ASP A 60 -8.69 0.05 -3.87
N ASP A 61 -8.76 -0.18 -2.56
CA ASP A 61 -8.16 -1.35 -1.91
C ASP A 61 -8.69 -2.68 -2.47
N GLU A 62 -9.96 -2.73 -2.90
CA GLU A 62 -10.55 -3.95 -3.44
C GLU A 62 -10.01 -4.22 -4.85
N GLU A 63 -9.86 -3.19 -5.69
CA GLU A 63 -9.23 -3.32 -7.00
C GLU A 63 -7.76 -3.75 -6.89
N MET A 64 -7.01 -3.13 -5.98
CA MET A 64 -5.62 -3.51 -5.68
C MET A 64 -5.54 -4.98 -5.21
N CYS A 65 -6.38 -5.39 -4.27
CA CYS A 65 -6.38 -6.76 -3.77
C CYS A 65 -6.76 -7.77 -4.88
N LEU A 66 -7.73 -7.44 -5.75
CA LEU A 66 -8.09 -8.25 -6.91
C LEU A 66 -6.92 -8.35 -7.89
N TYR A 67 -6.25 -7.24 -8.19
CA TYR A 67 -5.06 -7.20 -9.04
C TYR A 67 -3.96 -8.14 -8.49
N ILE A 68 -3.57 -7.97 -7.22
CA ILE A 68 -2.51 -8.77 -6.58
C ILE A 68 -2.89 -10.25 -6.56
N SER A 69 -4.12 -10.60 -6.19
CA SER A 69 -4.57 -12.00 -6.15
C SER A 69 -4.58 -12.65 -7.54
N SER A 70 -4.83 -11.88 -8.60
CA SER A 70 -4.84 -12.38 -9.98
C SER A 70 -3.44 -12.66 -10.54
N ARG A 71 -2.41 -12.01 -10.00
CA ARG A 71 -1.02 -12.10 -10.48
C ARG A 71 -0.09 -12.92 -9.58
N THR A 72 -0.52 -13.20 -8.36
CA THR A 72 0.26 -13.94 -7.36
C THR A 72 -0.43 -15.25 -7.01
N LYS A 73 0.11 -15.98 -6.03
CA LYS A 73 -0.53 -17.17 -5.45
C LYS A 73 -1.33 -16.84 -4.19
N LEU A 74 -1.42 -15.56 -3.81
CA LEU A 74 -2.14 -15.13 -2.64
C LEU A 74 -3.65 -15.16 -2.90
N SER A 75 -4.43 -15.66 -1.95
CA SER A 75 -5.89 -15.54 -2.04
C SER A 75 -6.33 -14.09 -1.83
N ILE A 76 -7.53 -13.75 -2.28
CA ILE A 76 -8.09 -12.42 -2.09
C ILE A 76 -8.21 -12.06 -0.59
N GLU A 77 -8.60 -13.02 0.26
CA GLU A 77 -8.70 -12.81 1.71
C GLU A 77 -7.33 -12.55 2.33
N LYS A 78 -6.28 -13.23 1.83
CA LYS A 78 -4.91 -12.98 2.26
C LYS A 78 -4.45 -11.59 1.83
N CYS A 79 -4.73 -11.18 0.60
CA CYS A 79 -4.40 -9.83 0.10
C CYS A 79 -5.07 -8.74 0.95
N ARG A 80 -6.37 -8.89 1.27
CA ARG A 80 -7.07 -7.95 2.16
C ARG A 80 -6.46 -7.90 3.56
N SER A 81 -6.08 -9.04 4.11
CA SER A 81 -5.42 -9.07 5.43
C SER A 81 -4.06 -8.40 5.42
N LEU A 82 -3.29 -8.51 4.34
CA LEU A 82 -1.98 -7.86 4.18
C LEU A 82 -2.15 -6.35 3.95
N SER A 83 -3.09 -5.95 3.09
CA SER A 83 -3.43 -4.53 2.85
C SER A 83 -3.86 -3.80 4.13
N LEU A 84 -4.64 -4.45 5.00
CA LEU A 84 -5.00 -3.86 6.31
C LEU A 84 -3.79 -3.72 7.25
N ALA A 85 -2.84 -4.66 7.19
CA ALA A 85 -1.62 -4.59 8.00
C ALA A 85 -0.65 -3.52 7.49
N ASP A 86 -0.59 -3.36 6.17
CA ASP A 86 0.12 -2.27 5.50
C ASP A 86 -0.44 -0.90 5.92
N LEU A 87 -1.75 -0.69 5.78
CA LEU A 87 -2.41 0.56 6.18
C LEU A 87 -2.12 0.92 7.66
N GLN A 88 -2.16 -0.08 8.56
CA GLN A 88 -1.79 0.13 9.97
C GLN A 88 -0.34 0.58 10.15
N TYR A 89 0.59 0.03 9.36
CA TYR A 89 1.98 0.45 9.39
C TYR A 89 2.16 1.89 8.88
N LEU A 90 1.49 2.24 7.79
CA LEU A 90 1.51 3.60 7.23
C LEU A 90 0.88 4.63 8.18
N GLU A 91 -0.17 4.25 8.92
CA GLU A 91 -0.74 5.05 10.02
C GLU A 91 0.26 5.23 11.18
N GLU A 92 0.96 4.16 11.59
CA GLU A 92 1.99 4.21 12.64
C GLU A 92 3.15 5.16 12.26
N LEU A 93 3.48 5.26 10.98
CA LEU A 93 4.48 6.18 10.45
C LEU A 93 3.97 7.62 10.27
N GLY A 94 2.65 7.84 10.36
CA GLY A 94 2.02 9.14 10.10
C GLY A 94 2.02 9.54 8.62
N VAL A 95 2.10 8.56 7.71
CA VAL A 95 2.07 8.76 6.24
C VAL A 95 0.64 8.91 5.75
N VAL A 96 -0.26 8.08 6.30
CA VAL A 96 -1.68 8.08 5.98
C VAL A 96 -2.45 8.50 7.23
N TYR A 97 -3.42 9.40 7.05
CA TYR A 97 -4.35 9.81 8.10
C TYR A 97 -5.74 9.29 7.75
N ASN A 98 -6.31 8.50 8.66
CA ASN A 98 -7.68 8.05 8.53
C ASN A 98 -8.61 9.12 9.10
N ASP A 99 -9.14 10.00 8.23
CA ASP A 99 -10.09 11.06 8.62
C ASP A 99 -11.43 10.51 9.20
N LYS A 100 -11.60 9.20 9.28
CA LYS A 100 -12.77 8.55 9.89
C LYS A 100 -12.78 8.56 11.43
N ILE A 101 -11.76 9.10 12.11
CA ILE A 101 -11.73 9.29 13.57
C ILE A 101 -12.08 10.75 13.97
N GLU A 102 -12.87 11.48 13.16
CA GLU A 102 -13.49 12.76 13.57
C GLU A 102 -15.03 12.75 13.51
N ARG A 103 -15.67 11.60 13.74
CA ARG A 103 -17.11 11.55 14.04
C ARG A 103 -17.43 10.55 15.13
N GLU A 104 -17.13 10.92 16.36
CA GLU A 104 -17.90 10.64 17.60
C GLU A 104 -17.01 10.88 18.82
N VAL A 105 -16.67 12.15 19.07
CA VAL A 105 -16.46 12.62 20.43
C VAL A 105 -17.38 13.82 20.59
N LEU A 106 -18.48 13.59 21.32
CA LEU A 106 -19.36 14.62 21.85
C LEU A 106 -18.59 15.63 22.70
#